data_AF-A0A1Y1LDL4-F1
#
_entry.id   AF-A0A1Y1LDL4-F1
#
_cell.length_a   1.000
_cell.length_b   1.000
_cell.length_c   1.000
_cell.angle_alpha   90.00
_cell.angle_beta   90.00
_cell.angle_gamma   90.00
#
_symmetry.space_group_name_H-M   'P 1'
#
loop_
_entity.id
_entity.type
_entity.pdbx_description
1 polymer ?
#
loop_
_entity_poly.entity_id
_entity_poly.type
_entity_poly.pdbx_seq_one_letter_code
_entity_poly.pdbx_strand_id
1 'polypeptide(L)'
;AVHDQEDGERQLAALTALRATMHHFVHPEHRDGPFFLHLTDLHQQNIFVDQDWNIETIIDLEWAHTVPLEMQLPPYWLSSRVSVDSFVDQAAITDYEAVLEEYWAIYEAEERKRNDAVVQVPLQRDMWARGSFWYFHAVGIPKGMYTLFNRHIQPLFNKEHPDKQIFDTVLYWYWGFGAQDLIDKKLGDKKEYMANVREAFAEDS
;
A
#
# COMPACT_ATOMS: atom_id res chain seq x y z
N ALA A 1 9.63 11.16 -2.23
CA ALA A 1 10.82 12.01 -2.52
C ALA A 1 11.30 12.56 -1.19
N VAL A 2 12.60 12.80 -1.00
CA VAL A 2 13.10 13.38 0.26
C VAL A 2 13.07 14.90 0.14
N HIS A 3 12.31 15.57 1.00
CA HIS A 3 12.06 16.99 0.91
C HIS A 3 13.04 17.83 1.71
N ASP A 4 13.39 17.34 2.90
CA ASP A 4 14.36 17.87 3.85
C ASP A 4 14.92 16.71 4.70
N GLN A 5 15.77 17.04 5.68
CA GLN A 5 16.41 16.05 6.55
C GLN A 5 15.37 15.25 7.36
N GLU A 6 14.39 15.92 7.95
CA GLU A 6 13.40 15.31 8.83
C GLU A 6 12.50 14.34 8.05
N ASP A 7 12.07 14.73 6.86
CA ASP A 7 11.33 13.87 5.93
C ASP A 7 12.17 12.65 5.48
N GLY A 8 13.48 12.84 5.28
CA GLY A 8 14.41 11.75 4.97
C GLY A 8 14.50 10.72 6.10
N GLU A 9 14.72 11.19 7.33
CA GLU A 9 14.79 10.35 8.53
C GLU A 9 13.48 9.56 8.72
N ARG A 10 12.34 10.25 8.62
CA ARG A 10 10.99 9.68 8.67
C ARG A 10 10.76 8.57 7.65
N GLN A 11 11.06 8.82 6.38
CA GLN A 11 10.87 7.82 5.33
C GLN A 11 11.78 6.61 5.53
N LEU A 12 13.04 6.81 5.88
CA LEU A 12 13.98 5.70 6.13
C LEU A 12 13.64 4.91 7.39
N ALA A 13 13.18 5.57 8.46
CA ALA A 13 12.72 4.91 9.67
C ALA A 13 11.48 4.04 9.40
N ALA A 14 10.49 4.57 8.66
CA ALA A 14 9.31 3.82 8.26
C ALA A 14 9.67 2.59 7.40
N LEU A 15 10.54 2.74 6.40
CA LEU A 15 11.03 1.63 5.57
C LEU A 15 11.77 0.56 6.40
N THR A 16 12.61 1.00 7.34
CA THR A 16 13.34 0.12 8.26
C THR A 16 12.36 -0.67 9.13
N ALA A 17 11.37 -0.01 9.69
CA ALA A 17 10.35 -0.63 10.52
C ALA A 17 9.48 -1.61 9.74
N LEU A 18 9.02 -1.25 8.53
CA LEU A 18 8.31 -2.17 7.63
C LEU A 18 9.14 -3.44 7.38
N ARG A 19 10.42 -3.29 7.08
CA ARG A 19 11.33 -4.43 6.89
C ARG A 19 11.47 -5.29 8.15
N ALA A 20 11.62 -4.66 9.32
CA ALA A 20 11.78 -5.36 10.59
C ALA A 20 10.51 -6.11 11.04
N THR A 21 9.34 -5.55 10.72
CA THR A 21 8.04 -6.05 11.17
C THR A 21 7.33 -6.97 10.18
N MET A 22 7.88 -7.15 8.98
CA MET A 22 7.35 -7.99 7.90
C MET A 22 6.83 -9.37 8.35
N HIS A 23 7.51 -10.01 9.29
CA HIS A 23 7.16 -11.34 9.78
C HIS A 23 5.82 -11.41 10.54
N HIS A 24 5.24 -10.27 10.93
CA HIS A 24 3.89 -10.20 11.51
C HIS A 24 2.78 -10.22 10.45
N PHE A 25 3.11 -9.81 9.21
CA PHE A 25 2.15 -9.59 8.13
C PHE A 25 2.20 -10.64 7.02
N VAL A 26 3.30 -11.40 6.94
CA VAL A 26 3.55 -12.43 5.94
C VAL A 26 3.63 -13.80 6.63
N HIS A 27 2.73 -14.72 6.27
CA HIS A 27 2.77 -16.08 6.79
C HIS A 27 3.89 -16.90 6.11
N PRO A 28 4.80 -17.52 6.88
CA PRO A 28 5.84 -18.37 6.31
C PRO A 28 5.31 -19.50 5.42
N GLU A 29 4.12 -20.02 5.72
CA GLU A 29 3.46 -21.12 5.01
C GLU A 29 3.00 -20.73 3.59
N HIS A 30 2.80 -19.44 3.32
CA HIS A 30 2.32 -18.93 2.03
C HIS A 30 3.43 -18.31 1.17
N ARG A 31 4.69 -18.32 1.64
CA ARG A 31 5.83 -17.69 0.94
C ARG A 31 6.11 -18.31 -0.42
N ASP A 32 5.87 -19.61 -0.55
CA ASP A 32 6.11 -20.37 -1.77
C ASP A 32 4.83 -20.50 -2.63
N GLY A 33 3.79 -19.72 -2.31
CA GLY A 33 2.54 -19.63 -3.05
C GLY A 33 1.33 -20.14 -2.26
N PRO A 34 0.17 -20.29 -2.95
CA PRO A 34 -0.03 -20.12 -4.39
C PRO A 34 0.12 -18.66 -4.87
N PHE A 35 0.40 -18.50 -6.17
CA PHE A 35 0.49 -17.20 -6.83
C PHE A 35 -0.66 -17.03 -7.83
N PHE A 36 -1.21 -15.81 -7.91
CA PHE A 36 -2.36 -15.50 -8.75
C PHE A 36 -2.06 -14.32 -9.66
N LEU A 37 -2.63 -14.35 -10.87
CA LEU A 37 -2.65 -13.18 -11.74
C LEU A 37 -3.42 -12.05 -11.05
N HIS A 38 -2.80 -10.88 -11.01
CA HIS A 38 -3.33 -9.67 -10.43
C HIS A 38 -3.23 -8.54 -11.44
N LEU A 39 -4.32 -7.76 -11.53
CA LEU A 39 -4.41 -6.58 -12.37
C LEU A 39 -4.07 -5.37 -11.49
N THR A 40 -2.94 -4.72 -11.78
CA THR A 40 -2.37 -3.65 -10.94
C THR A 40 -3.22 -2.41 -10.88
N ASP A 41 -3.93 -2.10 -11.97
CA ASP A 41 -4.72 -0.88 -12.10
C ASP A 41 -6.19 -1.21 -12.39
N LEU A 42 -6.70 -2.26 -11.73
CA LEU A 42 -8.12 -2.54 -11.77
C LEU A 42 -8.85 -1.50 -10.91
N HIS A 43 -9.42 -0.48 -11.55
CA HIS A 43 -10.30 0.52 -10.95
C HIS A 43 -11.51 0.80 -11.85
N GLN A 44 -12.49 1.53 -11.34
CA GLN A 44 -13.78 1.76 -12.01
C GLN A 44 -13.67 2.27 -13.46
N GLN A 45 -12.66 3.06 -13.80
CA GLN A 45 -12.52 3.64 -15.15
C GLN A 45 -11.98 2.62 -16.18
N ASN A 46 -11.41 1.51 -15.71
CA ASN A 46 -10.89 0.43 -16.55
C ASN A 46 -11.90 -0.71 -16.75
N ILE A 47 -13.12 -0.58 -16.20
CA ILE A 47 -14.20 -1.57 -16.29
C ILE A 47 -15.35 -0.99 -17.11
N PHE A 48 -15.63 -1.58 -18.27
CA PHE A 48 -16.72 -1.21 -19.15
C PHE A 48 -17.88 -2.17 -18.95
N VAL A 49 -19.09 -1.60 -18.86
CA VAL A 49 -20.32 -2.34 -18.61
C VAL A 49 -21.39 -2.00 -19.64
N ASP A 50 -22.30 -2.94 -19.88
CA ASP A 50 -23.49 -2.72 -20.70
C ASP A 50 -24.59 -1.96 -19.94
N GLN A 51 -25.78 -1.82 -20.55
CA GLN A 51 -26.93 -1.13 -19.96
C GLN A 51 -27.49 -1.81 -18.69
N ASP A 52 -27.21 -3.11 -18.52
CA ASP A 52 -27.67 -3.94 -17.41
C ASP A 52 -26.56 -4.14 -16.36
N TRP A 53 -25.46 -3.38 -16.45
CA TRP A 53 -24.27 -3.46 -15.58
C TRP A 53 -23.46 -4.76 -15.68
N ASN A 54 -23.62 -5.55 -16.75
CA ASN A 54 -22.73 -6.69 -16.99
C ASN A 54 -21.37 -6.18 -17.48
N ILE A 55 -20.29 -6.77 -16.97
CA ILE A 55 -18.93 -6.43 -17.40
C ILE A 55 -18.74 -6.90 -18.86
N GLU A 56 -18.56 -5.96 -19.78
CA GLU A 56 -18.27 -6.25 -21.20
C GLU A 56 -16.77 -6.36 -21.46
N THR A 57 -15.97 -5.48 -20.84
CA THR A 57 -14.53 -5.41 -21.11
C THR A 57 -13.77 -4.79 -19.94
N ILE A 58 -12.58 -5.33 -19.69
CA ILE A 58 -11.58 -4.72 -18.79
C ILE A 58 -10.38 -4.32 -19.64
N ILE A 59 -9.96 -3.07 -19.54
CA ILE A 59 -8.82 -2.51 -20.27
C ILE A 59 -7.61 -2.30 -19.35
N ASP A 60 -6.52 -1.79 -19.92
CA ASP A 60 -5.31 -1.39 -19.20
C ASP A 60 -4.65 -2.54 -18.42
N LEU A 61 -4.32 -3.60 -19.17
CA LEU A 61 -3.78 -4.86 -18.63
C LEU A 61 -2.25 -4.96 -18.74
N GLU A 62 -1.57 -3.89 -19.18
CA GLU A 62 -0.14 -3.92 -19.53
C GLU A 62 0.80 -4.22 -18.36
N TRP A 63 0.34 -3.99 -17.13
CA TRP A 63 1.12 -4.22 -15.90
C TRP A 63 0.61 -5.40 -15.05
N ALA A 64 -0.26 -6.23 -15.63
CA ALA A 64 -0.73 -7.44 -14.98
C ALA A 64 0.46 -8.35 -14.61
N HIS A 65 0.48 -8.85 -13.38
CA HIS A 65 1.56 -9.70 -12.88
C HIS A 65 1.06 -10.72 -11.87
N THR A 66 1.91 -11.67 -11.49
CA THR A 66 1.57 -12.69 -10.49
C THR A 66 1.98 -12.23 -9.10
N VAL A 67 1.05 -12.26 -8.14
CA VAL A 67 1.33 -11.95 -6.73
C VAL A 67 1.03 -13.15 -5.83
N PRO A 68 1.69 -13.27 -4.67
CA PRO A 68 1.33 -14.24 -3.65
C PRO A 68 -0.13 -14.13 -3.24
N LEU A 69 -0.69 -15.25 -2.79
CA LEU A 69 -2.03 -15.36 -2.22
C LEU A 69 -2.34 -14.24 -1.21
N GLU A 70 -1.40 -13.91 -0.32
CA GLU A 70 -1.59 -12.90 0.73
C GLU A 70 -1.64 -11.45 0.20
N MET A 71 -1.21 -11.22 -1.04
CA MET A 71 -1.27 -9.90 -1.67
C MET A 71 -2.54 -9.71 -2.51
N GLN A 72 -3.46 -10.69 -2.51
CA GLN A 72 -4.79 -10.56 -3.10
C GLN A 72 -5.70 -9.74 -2.17
N LEU A 73 -5.47 -8.44 -2.15
CA LEU A 73 -6.19 -7.50 -1.29
C LEU A 73 -7.53 -7.08 -1.92
N PRO A 74 -8.59 -6.87 -1.12
CA PRO A 74 -9.81 -6.24 -1.60
C PRO A 74 -9.52 -4.85 -2.20
N PRO A 75 -10.21 -4.42 -3.27
CA PRO A 75 -9.96 -3.11 -3.86
C PRO A 75 -10.43 -1.97 -2.93
N TYR A 76 -9.54 -1.01 -2.62
CA TYR A 76 -9.87 0.12 -1.75
C TYR A 76 -10.87 1.11 -2.37
N TRP A 77 -10.95 1.16 -3.71
CA TRP A 77 -11.85 2.07 -4.43
C TRP A 77 -13.31 1.64 -4.38
N LEU A 78 -13.64 0.48 -3.80
CA LEU A 78 -15.03 0.06 -3.56
C LEU A 78 -15.77 1.04 -2.64
N SER A 79 -15.06 1.76 -1.75
CA SER A 79 -15.63 2.85 -0.95
C SER A 79 -15.48 4.23 -1.61
N SER A 80 -15.37 4.30 -2.94
CA SER A 80 -15.20 5.55 -3.71
C SER A 80 -13.97 6.40 -3.31
N ARG A 81 -12.95 5.76 -2.72
CA ARG A 81 -11.71 6.43 -2.32
C ARG A 81 -10.70 6.45 -3.46
N VAL A 82 -10.08 7.61 -3.67
CA VAL A 82 -9.09 7.83 -4.76
C VAL A 82 -7.75 7.17 -4.44
N SER A 83 -7.39 7.07 -3.16
CA SER A 83 -6.13 6.49 -2.72
C SER A 83 -6.25 5.77 -1.38
N VAL A 84 -5.40 4.77 -1.15
CA VAL A 84 -5.37 4.00 0.09
C VAL A 84 -4.86 4.81 1.30
N ASP A 85 -4.11 5.90 1.09
CA ASP A 85 -3.68 6.80 2.17
C ASP A 85 -4.76 7.85 2.55
N SER A 86 -5.92 7.82 1.88
CA SER A 86 -7.08 8.66 2.20
C SER A 86 -7.89 8.17 3.40
N PHE A 87 -7.58 7.00 3.95
CA PHE A 87 -8.18 6.49 5.18
C PHE A 87 -7.57 7.25 6.37
N VAL A 88 -8.20 8.36 6.77
CA VAL A 88 -7.62 9.28 7.77
C VAL A 88 -8.05 8.95 9.19
N ASP A 89 -9.28 8.49 9.38
CA ASP A 89 -9.87 8.29 10.69
C ASP A 89 -10.61 6.95 10.80
N GLN A 90 -11.12 6.66 11.99
CA GLN A 90 -11.83 5.42 12.25
C GLN A 90 -13.15 5.33 11.47
N ALA A 91 -13.82 6.45 11.19
CA ALA A 91 -15.06 6.45 10.43
C ALA A 91 -14.80 5.98 8.99
N ALA A 92 -13.73 6.47 8.37
CA ALA A 92 -13.28 6.04 7.05
C ALA A 92 -13.00 4.53 6.96
N ILE A 93 -12.45 3.95 8.03
CA ILE A 93 -12.18 2.52 8.13
C ILE A 93 -13.49 1.76 8.31
N THR A 94 -14.36 2.18 9.23
CA THR A 94 -15.66 1.55 9.49
C THR A 94 -16.56 1.54 8.26
N ASP A 95 -16.58 2.63 7.47
CA ASP A 95 -17.34 2.69 6.22
C ASP A 95 -16.85 1.63 5.23
N TYR A 96 -15.54 1.43 5.14
CA TYR A 96 -14.97 0.42 4.25
C TYR A 96 -15.15 -1.00 4.79
N GLU A 97 -15.12 -1.21 6.11
CA GLU A 97 -15.45 -2.50 6.71
C GLU A 97 -16.86 -2.96 6.31
N ALA A 98 -17.84 -2.05 6.28
CA ALA A 98 -19.18 -2.37 5.80
C ALA A 98 -19.18 -2.82 4.32
N VAL A 99 -18.41 -2.16 3.47
CA VAL A 99 -18.23 -2.54 2.05
C VAL A 99 -17.49 -3.87 1.91
N LEU A 100 -16.49 -4.13 2.76
CA LEU A 100 -15.74 -5.39 2.77
C LEU A 100 -16.61 -6.57 3.17
N GLU A 101 -17.54 -6.41 4.11
CA GLU A 101 -18.48 -7.47 4.47
C GLU A 101 -19.36 -7.88 3.29
N GLU A 102 -19.86 -6.92 2.51
CA GLU A 102 -20.60 -7.20 1.27
C GLU A 102 -19.70 -7.88 0.22
N TYR A 103 -18.50 -7.34 0.00
CA TYR A 103 -17.52 -7.89 -0.93
C TYR A 103 -17.18 -9.34 -0.61
N TRP A 104 -16.87 -9.64 0.66
CA TRP A 104 -16.53 -10.99 1.11
C TRP A 104 -17.71 -11.95 0.99
N ALA A 105 -18.93 -11.52 1.27
CA ALA A 105 -20.11 -12.36 1.10
C ALA A 105 -20.31 -12.77 -0.38
N ILE A 106 -20.16 -11.82 -1.31
CA ILE A 106 -20.25 -12.09 -2.76
C ILE A 106 -19.09 -12.97 -3.21
N TYR A 107 -17.86 -12.63 -2.81
CA TYR A 107 -16.66 -13.36 -3.18
C TYR A 107 -16.74 -14.81 -2.70
N GLU A 108 -17.19 -15.05 -1.47
CA GLU A 108 -17.36 -16.40 -0.93
C GLU A 108 -18.36 -17.23 -1.75
N ALA A 109 -19.49 -16.63 -2.13
CA ALA A 109 -20.50 -17.30 -2.95
C ALA A 109 -19.94 -17.68 -4.33
N GLU A 110 -19.21 -16.77 -4.98
CA GLU A 110 -18.59 -17.03 -6.28
C GLU A 110 -17.43 -18.03 -6.19
N GLU A 111 -16.62 -17.98 -5.14
CA GLU A 111 -15.53 -18.94 -4.92
C GLU A 111 -16.09 -20.35 -4.73
N ARG A 112 -17.13 -20.50 -3.91
CA ARG A 112 -17.82 -21.78 -3.69
C ARG A 112 -18.45 -22.30 -4.98
N LYS A 113 -19.08 -21.45 -5.77
CA LYS A 113 -19.69 -21.82 -7.05
C LYS A 113 -18.65 -22.28 -8.08
N ARG A 114 -17.46 -21.67 -8.09
CA ARG A 114 -16.41 -21.95 -9.07
C ARG A 114 -15.51 -23.12 -8.68
N ASN A 115 -15.18 -23.24 -7.39
CA ASN A 115 -14.11 -24.11 -6.91
C ASN A 115 -14.61 -25.22 -5.96
N ASP A 116 -15.90 -25.22 -5.58
CA ASP A 116 -16.48 -26.10 -4.53
C ASP A 116 -15.77 -26.01 -3.16
N ALA A 117 -15.02 -24.92 -2.95
CA ALA A 117 -14.27 -24.63 -1.74
C ALA A 117 -14.16 -23.12 -1.54
N VAL A 118 -13.93 -22.70 -0.30
CA VAL A 118 -13.71 -21.31 0.09
C VAL A 118 -12.35 -21.21 0.74
N VAL A 119 -11.44 -20.43 0.15
CA VAL A 119 -10.04 -20.30 0.56
C VAL A 119 -9.65 -18.84 0.72
N GLN A 120 -10.01 -17.98 -0.23
CA GLN A 120 -9.59 -16.58 -0.28
C GLN A 120 -10.23 -15.74 0.83
N VAL A 121 -11.54 -15.90 1.06
CA VAL A 121 -12.26 -15.03 2.00
C VAL A 121 -11.78 -15.18 3.46
N PRO A 122 -11.61 -16.39 4.02
CA PRO A 122 -11.03 -16.56 5.35
C PRO A 122 -9.65 -15.91 5.49
N LEU A 123 -8.81 -16.04 4.46
CA LEU A 123 -7.50 -15.40 4.44
C LEU A 123 -7.60 -13.88 4.40
N GLN A 124 -8.40 -13.31 3.51
CA GLN A 124 -8.59 -11.85 3.44
C GLN A 124 -9.09 -11.27 4.75
N ARG A 125 -9.97 -11.97 5.46
CA ARG A 125 -10.43 -11.57 6.81
C ARG A 125 -9.30 -11.61 7.85
N ASP A 126 -8.48 -12.67 7.87
CA ASP A 126 -7.29 -12.75 8.75
C ASP A 126 -6.30 -11.62 8.44
N MET A 127 -6.04 -11.36 7.16
CA MET A 127 -5.15 -10.29 6.69
C MET A 127 -5.67 -8.90 7.06
N TRP A 128 -6.98 -8.67 6.95
CA TRP A 128 -7.60 -7.42 7.41
C TRP A 128 -7.40 -7.25 8.92
N ALA A 129 -7.75 -8.26 9.71
CA ALA A 129 -7.66 -8.22 11.17
C ALA A 129 -6.23 -8.00 11.70
N ARG A 130 -5.21 -8.50 11.00
CA ARG A 130 -3.79 -8.30 11.33
C ARG A 130 -3.21 -6.97 10.87
N GLY A 131 -3.91 -6.25 9.99
CA GLY A 131 -3.39 -5.06 9.32
C GLY A 131 -2.48 -5.35 8.12
N SER A 132 -2.46 -6.59 7.61
CA SER A 132 -1.70 -6.94 6.40
C SER A 132 -2.17 -6.18 5.17
N PHE A 133 -3.45 -5.81 5.10
CA PHE A 133 -3.97 -4.89 4.08
C PHE A 133 -3.15 -3.59 4.00
N TRP A 134 -2.96 -2.93 5.16
CA TRP A 134 -2.19 -1.70 5.25
C TRP A 134 -0.71 -1.94 4.94
N TYR A 135 -0.15 -3.03 5.45
CA TYR A 135 1.23 -3.41 5.22
C TYR A 135 1.54 -3.60 3.74
N PHE A 136 0.76 -4.42 3.04
CA PHE A 136 1.00 -4.72 1.62
C PHE A 136 0.79 -3.50 0.72
N HIS A 137 -0.17 -2.63 1.03
CA HIS A 137 -0.29 -1.35 0.36
C HIS A 137 0.88 -0.39 0.68
N ALA A 138 1.39 -0.37 1.91
CA ALA A 138 2.53 0.47 2.29
C ALA A 138 3.81 0.07 1.54
N VAL A 139 4.08 -1.23 1.39
CA VAL A 139 5.25 -1.71 0.64
C VAL A 139 5.06 -1.62 -0.88
N GLY A 140 3.81 -1.74 -1.37
CA GLY A 140 3.49 -1.72 -2.79
C GLY A 140 3.32 -0.32 -3.39
N ILE A 141 2.98 0.69 -2.59
CA ILE A 141 2.68 2.05 -3.06
C ILE A 141 3.66 3.04 -2.41
N PRO A 142 4.81 3.33 -3.05
CA PRO A 142 5.84 4.20 -2.49
C PRO A 142 5.33 5.59 -2.07
N LYS A 143 4.33 6.13 -2.78
CA LYS A 143 3.74 7.45 -2.50
C LYS A 143 2.96 7.48 -1.18
N GLY A 144 2.28 6.39 -0.83
CA GLY A 144 1.47 6.27 0.39
C GLY A 144 2.20 5.64 1.57
N MET A 145 3.37 5.03 1.34
CA MET A 145 4.12 4.24 2.32
C MET A 145 4.22 4.88 3.70
N TYR A 146 4.75 6.10 3.79
CA TYR A 146 4.98 6.79 5.07
C TYR A 146 3.66 7.03 5.82
N THR A 147 2.63 7.52 5.12
CA THR A 147 1.32 7.79 5.70
C THR A 147 0.66 6.51 6.21
N LEU A 148 0.69 5.45 5.40
CA LEU A 148 0.13 4.15 5.76
C LEU A 148 0.84 3.54 6.96
N PHE A 149 2.17 3.62 6.98
CA PHE A 149 2.97 3.13 8.09
C PHE A 149 2.61 3.83 9.40
N ASN A 150 2.70 5.16 9.46
CA ASN A 150 2.45 5.91 10.69
C ASN A 150 1.01 5.81 11.17
N ARG A 151 0.04 5.77 10.25
CA ARG A 151 -1.38 5.82 10.62
C ARG A 151 -1.96 4.46 10.95
N HIS A 152 -1.55 3.40 10.25
CA HIS A 152 -2.23 2.11 10.33
C HIS A 152 -1.35 0.95 10.79
N ILE A 153 -0.02 1.04 10.67
CA ILE A 153 0.89 -0.07 10.98
C ILE A 153 1.60 0.16 12.31
N GLN A 154 2.25 1.31 12.47
CA GLN A 154 2.99 1.66 13.68
C GLN A 154 2.10 1.62 14.96
N PRO A 155 0.83 2.07 14.93
CA PRO A 155 -0.05 1.98 16.09
C PRO A 155 -0.41 0.56 16.53
N LEU A 156 -0.27 -0.44 15.64
CA LEU A 156 -0.47 -1.86 15.98
C LEU A 156 0.57 -2.34 17.00
N PHE A 157 1.78 -1.75 16.96
CA PHE A 157 2.86 -2.06 17.90
C PHE A 157 2.83 -1.15 19.11
N ASN A 158 2.61 0.16 18.90
CA ASN A 158 2.48 1.13 19.98
C ASN A 158 1.74 2.38 19.49
N LYS A 159 0.62 2.70 20.14
CA LYS A 159 -0.27 3.81 19.77
C LYS A 159 0.36 5.20 19.92
N GLU A 160 1.40 5.35 20.73
CA GLU A 160 2.05 6.64 20.97
C GLU A 160 3.24 6.89 20.04
N HIS A 161 3.75 5.87 19.34
CA HIS A 161 4.95 6.01 18.50
C HIS A 161 4.81 6.96 17.31
N PRO A 162 3.65 7.08 16.63
CA PRO A 162 3.50 8.03 15.53
C PRO A 162 3.75 9.49 15.93
N ASP A 163 3.51 9.83 17.20
CA ASP A 163 3.70 11.18 17.74
C ASP A 163 5.11 11.39 18.32
N LYS A 164 5.99 10.39 18.25
CA LYS A 164 7.30 10.38 18.91
C LYS A 164 8.45 10.40 17.92
N GLN A 165 9.05 11.57 17.74
CA GLN A 165 10.22 11.79 16.88
C GLN A 165 11.44 10.90 17.24
N ILE A 166 11.53 10.42 18.49
CA ILE A 166 12.61 9.49 18.89
C ILE A 166 12.61 8.20 18.05
N PHE A 167 11.44 7.76 17.57
CA PHE A 167 11.35 6.60 16.71
C PHE A 167 12.12 6.84 15.40
N ASP A 168 11.85 7.97 14.74
CA ASP A 168 12.44 8.32 13.45
C ASP A 168 13.95 8.48 13.57
N THR A 169 14.39 9.28 14.55
CA THR A 169 15.80 9.61 14.78
C THR A 169 16.67 8.41 15.16
N VAL A 170 16.08 7.35 15.73
CA VAL A 170 16.80 6.11 16.06
C VAL A 170 16.76 5.13 14.89
N LEU A 171 15.60 4.88 14.29
CA LEU A 171 15.43 3.79 13.34
C LEU A 171 16.01 4.09 11.96
N TYR A 172 16.09 5.35 11.53
CA TYR A 172 16.57 5.66 10.18
C TYR A 172 18.01 5.16 9.94
N TRP A 173 18.86 5.18 10.98
CA TRP A 173 20.22 4.67 10.93
C TRP A 173 20.31 3.19 10.58
N TYR A 174 19.28 2.41 10.91
CA TYR A 174 19.22 0.96 10.68
C TYR A 174 18.72 0.60 9.27
N TRP A 175 18.40 1.59 8.43
CA TRP A 175 18.08 1.35 7.01
C TRP A 175 19.27 0.71 6.28
N GLY A 176 20.47 1.19 6.56
CA GLY A 176 21.72 0.69 5.98
C GLY A 176 22.93 1.53 6.38
N PHE A 177 24.12 0.99 6.13
CA PHE A 177 25.36 1.74 6.30
C PHE A 177 25.35 2.99 5.41
N GLY A 178 25.66 4.16 5.99
CA GLY A 178 25.61 5.44 5.27
C GLY A 178 24.18 5.98 5.05
N ALA A 179 23.23 5.67 5.94
CA ALA A 179 21.86 6.18 5.84
C ALA A 179 21.80 7.72 5.72
N GLN A 180 22.66 8.44 6.45
CA GLN A 180 22.77 9.90 6.33
C GLN A 180 23.26 10.33 4.94
N ASP A 181 24.31 9.67 4.42
CA ASP A 181 24.85 9.98 3.09
C ASP A 181 23.79 9.79 1.99
N LEU A 182 22.88 8.81 2.17
CA LEU A 182 21.75 8.61 1.27
C LEU A 182 20.77 9.80 1.30
N ILE A 183 20.44 10.33 2.48
CA ILE A 183 19.58 11.52 2.62
C ILE A 183 20.26 12.72 1.98
N ASP A 184 21.53 12.97 2.32
CA ASP A 184 22.31 14.09 1.80
C ASP A 184 22.38 14.06 0.26
N LYS A 185 22.62 12.86 -0.30
CA LYS A 185 22.61 12.64 -1.74
C LYS A 185 21.24 12.96 -2.34
N LYS A 186 20.14 12.46 -1.77
CA LYS A 186 18.78 12.73 -2.28
C LYS A 186 18.43 14.21 -2.25
N LEU A 187 18.87 14.93 -1.22
CA LEU A 187 18.69 16.38 -1.12
C LEU A 187 19.55 17.14 -2.16
N GLY A 188 20.76 16.65 -2.43
CA GLY A 188 21.61 17.13 -3.53
C GLY A 188 20.96 16.94 -4.90
N ASP A 189 20.57 15.70 -5.22
CA ASP A 189 19.89 15.34 -6.48
C ASP A 189 18.64 16.21 -6.71
N LYS A 190 17.85 16.47 -5.65
CA LYS A 190 16.67 17.34 -5.73
C LYS A 190 17.04 18.80 -6.07
N LYS A 191 18.10 19.34 -5.48
CA LYS A 191 18.55 20.71 -5.76
C LYS A 191 19.00 20.84 -7.21
N GLU A 192 19.77 19.88 -7.71
CA GLU A 192 20.22 19.83 -9.10
C GLU A 192 19.03 19.70 -10.06
N TYR A 193 18.11 18.77 -9.79
CA TYR A 193 16.88 18.62 -10.57
C TYR A 193 16.08 19.93 -10.64
N MET A 194 15.89 20.62 -9.51
CA MET A 194 15.18 21.90 -9.49
C MET A 194 15.90 23.01 -10.25
N ALA A 195 17.24 23.01 -10.29
CA ALA A 195 18.02 23.95 -11.08
C ALA A 195 17.82 23.67 -12.58
N ASN A 196 17.96 22.41 -13.00
CA ASN A 196 17.80 21.99 -14.40
C ASN A 196 16.39 22.27 -14.92
N VAL A 197 15.35 22.02 -14.10
CA VAL A 197 13.97 22.36 -14.46
C VAL A 197 13.83 23.87 -14.66
N ARG A 198 14.38 24.70 -13.77
CA ARG A 198 14.29 26.16 -13.91
C ARG A 198 15.01 26.66 -15.16
N GLU A 199 16.16 26.10 -15.49
CA GLU A 199 16.90 26.44 -16.72
C GLU A 199 16.12 26.06 -17.98
N ALA A 200 15.63 24.81 -18.04
CA ALA A 200 14.86 24.33 -19.19
C ALA A 200 13.59 25.14 -19.48
N PHE A 201 12.90 25.64 -18.44
CA PHE A 201 11.69 26.46 -18.60
C PHE A 201 11.96 27.98 -18.57
N ALA A 202 13.20 28.42 -18.39
CA ALA A 202 13.57 29.83 -18.53
C ALA A 202 13.83 30.23 -19.99
N GLU A 203 14.09 29.28 -20.88
CA GLU A 203 14.30 29.52 -22.32
C GLU A 203 12.98 29.66 -23.11
N ASP A 204 11.84 29.31 -22.50
CA ASP A 204 10.49 29.39 -23.10
C ASP A 204 9.69 30.66 -22.69
N SER A 205 10.33 31.65 -22.06
CA SER A 205 9.73 32.93 -21.60
C SER A 205 10.47 34.15 -22.15
#